data_AF-A0A6B1KPM8-F1
#
_entry.id   AF-A0A6B1KPM8-F1
#
_cell.length_a   1.000
_cell.length_b   1.000
_cell.length_c   1.000
_cell.angle_alpha   90.00
_cell.angle_beta   90.00
_cell.angle_gamma   90.00
#
_symmetry.space_group_name_H-M   'P 1'
#
loop_
_entity.id
_entity.type
_entity.pdbx_description
1 polymer ?
#
loop_
_entity_poly.entity_id
_entity_poly.type
_entity_poly.pdbx_seq_one_letter_code
_entity_poly.pdbx_strand_id
1 'polypeptide(L)' 'GHLPGEDDIIVMAGFSGSGFKLSPAMGEIAADLALHGTTQHPVGFLAPAGVGAV' A
#
# COMPACT_ATOMS: atom_id res chain seq x y z
N GLY A 1 2.39 0.51 -0.19
CA GLY A 1 3.32 -0.64 -0.20
C GLY A 1 4.57 -0.30 0.57
N HIS A 2 5.38 -1.31 0.93
CA HIS A 2 6.62 -1.10 1.68
C HIS A 2 7.59 -0.18 0.93
N LEU A 3 8.32 0.66 1.66
CA LEU A 3 9.39 1.47 1.11
C LEU A 3 10.62 0.58 0.84
N PRO A 4 11.25 0.63 -0.35
CA PRO A 4 12.42 -0.17 -0.61
C PRO A 4 13.54 0.10 0.40
N GLY A 5 14.02 -0.96 1.08
CA GLY A 5 15.05 -0.87 2.11
C GLY A 5 14.54 -0.55 3.52
N GLU A 6 13.23 -0.30 3.68
CA GLU A 6 12.63 0.07 4.96
C GLU A 6 11.30 -0.68 5.18
N ASP A 7 11.37 -1.83 5.85
CA ASP A 7 10.22 -2.74 6.00
C ASP A 7 9.09 -2.16 6.88
N ASP A 8 9.42 -1.28 7.83
CA ASP A 8 8.44 -0.68 8.75
C ASP A 8 7.75 0.58 8.20
N ILE A 9 8.06 0.98 6.96
CA ILE A 9 7.46 2.16 6.33
C ILE A 9 6.57 1.75 5.15
N ILE A 10 5.30 2.12 5.23
CA ILE A 10 4.32 1.91 4.16
C ILE A 10 3.99 3.24 3.50
N VAL A 11 4.21 3.31 2.18
CA VAL A 11 3.86 4.48 1.36
C VAL A 11 2.52 4.25 0.68
N MET A 12 1.59 5.18 0.93
CA MET A 12 0.28 5.26 0.28
C MET A 12 0.19 6.61 -0.43
N ALA A 13 0.52 6.65 -1.72
CA ALA A 13 0.65 7.87 -2.51
C ALA A 13 0.26 7.64 -3.97
N GLY A 14 0.41 8.66 -4.83
CA GLY A 14 0.10 8.55 -6.26
C GLY A 14 -1.39 8.63 -6.61
N PHE A 15 -2.24 9.04 -5.67
CA PHE A 15 -3.70 9.07 -5.85
C PHE A 15 -4.22 10.09 -6.88
N SER A 16 -3.37 10.98 -7.38
CA SER A 16 -3.65 11.87 -8.53
C SER A 16 -5.00 12.61 -8.44
N GLY A 17 -5.31 13.18 -7.27
CA GLY A 17 -6.55 13.91 -7.00
C GLY A 17 -7.77 13.05 -6.66
N SER A 18 -7.68 11.72 -6.76
CA SER A 18 -8.75 10.76 -6.43
C SER A 18 -8.64 10.14 -5.04
N GLY A 19 -7.76 10.64 -4.17
CA GLY A 19 -7.50 10.01 -2.87
C GLY A 19 -8.71 9.95 -1.94
N PHE A 20 -9.58 10.97 -1.95
CA PHE A 20 -10.71 11.05 -1.03
C PHE A 20 -11.71 9.91 -1.21
N LYS A 21 -12.14 9.62 -2.45
CA LYS A 21 -13.11 8.55 -2.73
C LYS A 21 -12.53 7.14 -2.49
N LEU A 22 -11.20 7.03 -2.55
CA LEU A 22 -10.47 5.78 -2.35
C LEU A 22 -10.09 5.56 -0.88
N SER A 23 -10.22 6.57 -0.03
CA SER A 23 -9.68 6.53 1.34
C SER A 23 -10.19 5.37 2.20
N PRO A 24 -11.45 4.92 2.12
CA PRO A 24 -11.90 3.79 2.94
C PRO A 24 -11.17 2.50 2.57
N ALA A 25 -11.12 2.16 1.27
CA ALA A 25 -10.43 0.97 0.78
C ALA A 25 -8.91 1.05 0.99
N MET A 26 -8.31 2.22 0.73
CA MET A 26 -6.87 2.41 0.94
C MET A 26 -6.48 2.36 2.42
N GLY A 27 -7.38 2.78 3.32
CA GLY A 27 -7.20 2.67 4.76
C GLY A 27 -7.18 1.21 5.23
N GLU A 28 -8.11 0.39 4.72
CA GLU A 28 -8.14 -1.05 4.99
C GLU A 28 -6.85 -1.74 4.51
N ILE A 29 -6.44 -1.48 3.27
CA ILE A 29 -5.17 -1.97 2.71
C ILE A 29 -3.97 -1.54 3.57
N ALA A 30 -3.92 -0.27 3.97
CA ALA A 30 -2.81 0.24 4.78
C ALA A 30 -2.76 -0.40 6.17
N ALA A 31 -3.93 -0.64 6.79
CA ALA A 31 -4.02 -1.32 8.08
C ALA A 31 -3.55 -2.78 7.99
N ASP A 32 -3.99 -3.51 6.96
CA ASP A 32 -3.55 -4.88 6.69
C ASP A 32 -2.04 -4.97 6.51
N LEU A 33 -1.46 -4.09 5.67
CA LEU A 33 -0.03 -4.05 5.46
C LEU A 33 0.73 -3.71 6.75
N ALA A 34 0.21 -2.80 7.58
CA ALA A 34 0.87 -2.39 8.82
C ALA A 34 0.82 -3.47 9.92
N LEU A 35 -0.27 -4.23 9.99
CA LEU A 35 -0.48 -5.22 11.04
C LEU A 35 0.01 -6.62 10.65
N HIS A 36 -0.07 -6.96 9.36
CA HIS A 36 0.12 -8.33 8.88
C HIS A 36 1.17 -8.44 7.75
N GLY A 37 1.67 -7.32 7.23
CA GLY A 37 2.63 -7.28 6.12
C GLY A 37 2.05 -7.70 4.75
N THR A 38 0.76 -8.06 4.70
CA THR A 38 0.08 -8.54 3.50
C THR A 38 -1.37 -8.07 3.51
N THR A 39 -2.03 -8.03 2.35
CA THR A 39 -3.46 -7.74 2.23
C THR A 39 -4.11 -8.68 1.20
N GLN A 40 -5.40 -8.94 1.35
CA GLN A 40 -6.16 -9.76 0.38
C GLN A 40 -6.53 -8.99 -0.90
N HIS A 41 -6.40 -7.65 -0.88
CA HIS A 41 -6.66 -6.84 -2.06
C HIS A 41 -5.55 -7.02 -3.10
N PRO A 42 -5.87 -7.17 -4.40
CA PRO A 42 -4.88 -7.40 -5.45
C PRO A 42 -4.15 -6.10 -5.84
N VAL A 43 -3.35 -5.55 -4.92
CA VAL A 43 -2.66 -4.25 -5.06
C VAL A 43 -1.17 -4.37 -5.38
N GLY A 44 -0.65 -5.58 -5.62
CA GLY A 44 0.76 -5.80 -5.94
C GLY A 44 1.27 -5.00 -7.15
N PHE A 45 0.39 -4.70 -8.12
CA PHE A 45 0.74 -3.85 -9.28
C PHE A 45 0.98 -2.37 -8.93
N LEU A 46 0.60 -1.93 -7.72
CA LEU A 46 0.81 -0.60 -7.17
C LEU A 46 2.04 -0.54 -6.24
N ALA A 47 2.77 -1.65 -6.07
CA ALA A 47 3.92 -1.69 -5.19
C ALA A 47 5.00 -0.67 -5.64
N PRO A 48 5.68 0.00 -4.69
CA PRO A 48 6.82 0.84 -5.01
C PRO A 48 7.88 0.05 -5.80
N ALA A 49 8.52 0.71 -6.77
CA ALA A 49 9.52 0.07 -7.61
C ALA A 49 10.65 -0.55 -6.74
N GLY A 50 11.00 -1.80 -7.03
CA GLY A 50 12.03 -2.52 -6.28
C GLY A 50 11.50 -3.35 -5.10
N VAL A 51 10.21 -3.28 -4.78
CA VAL A 51 9.56 -4.20 -3.83
C VAL A 51 8.79 -5.24 -4.65
N GLY A 52 9.09 -6.53 -4.43
CA GLY A 52 8.33 -7.62 -5.03
C GLY A 52 6.86 -7.55 -4.60
N ALA A 53 5.93 -7.92 -5.48
CA ALA A 53 4.51 -7.93 -5.16
C ALA A 53 4.25 -8.78 -3.91
N VAL A 54 3.68 -8.16 -2.86
CA VAL A 54 3.07 -8.84 -1.71
C VAL A 54 1.71 -9.40 -2.07
#